data_AF-A0A091RHK1-F1
#
_entry.id   AF-A0A091RHK1-F1
#
_cell.length_a   1.000
_cell.length_b   1.000
_cell.length_c   1.000
_cell.angle_alpha   90.00
_cell.angle_beta   90.00
_cell.angle_gamma   90.00
#
_symmetry.space_group_name_H-M   'P 1'
#
loop_
_entity.id
_entity.type
_entity.pdbx_description
1 polymer ?
#
loop_
_entity_poly.entity_id
_entity_poly.type
_entity_poly.pdbx_seq_one_letter_code
_entity_poly.pdbx_strand_id
1 'polypeptide(L)'
;MPKFIVNANISKDKGLEPFTGKLTQQLSKTMGKPILLFFQQHIAIQISPDQVMSFGCSTDPCAMCFLYSIGKTGETENKVYSK
;
A
#
# COMPACT_ATOMS: atom_id res chain seq x y z
N MET A 1 -3.13 9.02 -10.21
CA MET A 1 -1.91 9.12 -9.38
C MET A 1 -2.14 8.46 -8.03
N PRO A 2 -1.86 7.15 -7.88
CA PRO A 2 -2.03 6.45 -6.62
C PRO A 2 -0.88 6.69 -5.63
N LYS A 3 -1.19 6.91 -4.36
CA LYS A 3 -0.23 6.88 -3.24
C LYS A 3 -0.72 5.87 -2.22
N PHE A 4 0.12 4.89 -1.90
CA PHE A 4 -0.16 3.88 -0.88
C PHE A 4 0.80 4.03 0.30
N ILE A 5 0.24 4.26 1.49
CA ILE A 5 0.99 4.41 2.73
C ILE A 5 0.71 3.19 3.61
N VAL A 6 1.77 2.57 4.12
CA VAL A 6 1.69 1.46 5.09
C VAL A 6 2.42 1.89 6.35
N ASN A 7 1.70 2.11 7.44
CA ASN A 7 2.28 2.32 8.77
C ASN A 7 2.18 1.01 9.53
N ALA A 8 3.29 0.51 10.07
CA ALA A 8 3.31 -0.78 10.76
C ALA A 8 4.23 -0.76 11.99
N ASN A 9 3.89 -1.54 13.01
CA ASN A 9 4.69 -1.71 14.23
C ASN A 9 5.77 -2.82 14.12
N ILE A 10 5.99 -3.33 12.91
CA ILE A 10 7.06 -4.30 12.64
C ILE A 10 8.40 -3.60 12.43
N SER A 11 9.48 -4.28 12.83
CA SER A 11 10.85 -3.77 12.66
C SER A 11 11.23 -3.62 11.19
N LYS A 12 11.94 -2.53 10.86
CA LYS A 12 12.51 -2.32 9.51
C LYS A 12 13.44 -3.46 9.07
N ASP A 13 14.09 -4.14 10.02
CA ASP A 13 15.10 -5.18 9.76
C ASP A 13 14.48 -6.48 9.23
N LYS A 14 13.14 -6.58 9.21
CA LYS A 14 12.40 -7.70 8.60
C LYS A 14 12.39 -7.68 7.06
N GLY A 15 13.16 -6.80 6.41
CA GLY A 15 13.34 -6.81 4.96
C GLY A 15 12.13 -6.26 4.18
N LEU A 16 11.76 -5.00 4.45
CA LEU A 16 10.62 -4.34 3.82
C LEU A 16 10.91 -3.74 2.44
N GLU A 17 12.18 -3.58 2.06
CA GLU A 17 12.57 -3.02 0.75
C GLU A 17 12.03 -3.82 -0.45
N PRO A 18 12.21 -5.15 -0.52
CA PRO A 18 11.67 -5.96 -1.63
C PRO A 18 10.13 -5.91 -1.73
N PHE A 19 9.45 -5.56 -0.64
CA PHE A 19 8.00 -5.49 -0.59
C PHE A 19 7.46 -4.33 -1.43
N THR A 20 8.21 -3.22 -1.55
CA THR A 20 7.80 -2.04 -2.33
C THR A 20 7.62 -2.35 -3.82
N GLY A 21 8.55 -3.09 -4.43
CA GLY A 21 8.43 -3.49 -5.85
C GLY A 21 7.24 -4.41 -6.10
N LYS A 22 7.04 -5.42 -5.23
CA LYS A 22 5.92 -6.35 -5.33
C LYS A 22 4.56 -5.64 -5.14
N LEU A 23 4.45 -4.77 -4.16
CA LEU A 23 3.26 -3.94 -3.93
C LEU A 23 2.96 -3.06 -5.13
N THR A 24 3.98 -2.43 -5.71
CA THR A 24 3.82 -1.55 -6.88
C THR A 24 3.22 -2.32 -8.05
N GLN A 25 3.76 -3.50 -8.35
CA GLN A 25 3.27 -4.36 -9.43
C GLN A 25 1.83 -4.86 -9.17
N GLN A 26 1.54 -5.31 -7.95
CA GLN A 26 0.20 -5.77 -7.58
C GLN A 26 -0.82 -4.65 -7.67
N LEU A 27 -0.53 -3.49 -7.06
CA LEU A 27 -1.45 -2.36 -7.06
C LEU A 27 -1.70 -1.84 -8.48
N SER A 28 -0.66 -1.79 -9.33
CA SER A 28 -0.84 -1.39 -10.74
C SER A 28 -1.76 -2.34 -11.49
N LYS A 29 -1.58 -3.66 -11.29
CA LYS A 29 -2.41 -4.70 -11.91
C LYS A 29 -3.86 -4.59 -11.44
N THR A 30 -4.08 -4.52 -10.13
CA THR A 30 -5.42 -4.50 -9.52
C THR A 30 -6.19 -3.22 -9.83
N MET A 31 -5.51 -2.07 -9.92
CA MET A 31 -6.16 -0.80 -10.30
C MET A 31 -6.42 -0.69 -11.82
N GLY A 32 -5.97 -1.65 -12.62
CA GLY A 32 -6.10 -1.65 -14.07
C GLY A 32 -5.40 -0.46 -14.74
N LYS A 33 -4.36 0.09 -14.09
CA LYS A 33 -3.55 1.19 -14.63
C LYS A 33 -2.34 0.56 -15.32
N PRO A 34 -2.22 0.67 -16.65
CA PRO A 34 -1.10 0.06 -17.37
C PRO A 34 0.23 0.65 -16.88
N ILE A 35 1.20 -0.23 -16.61
CA ILE A 35 2.63 0.11 -16.43
C ILE A 35 3.25 0.57 -17.77
N LEU A 36 2.50 0.49 -18.87
CA LEU A 36 2.98 0.68 -20.23
C LEU A 36 3.11 2.16 -20.62
N LEU A 37 4.38 2.56 -20.75
CA LEU A 37 5.00 3.38 -21.80
C LEU A 37 4.33 4.73 -22.14
N PHE A 38 5.10 5.80 -21.92
CA PHE A 38 4.91 7.23 -22.24
C PHE A 38 4.19 8.13 -21.24
N PHE A 39 3.36 7.61 -20.34
CA PHE A 39 2.86 8.38 -19.19
C PHE A 39 3.03 7.57 -17.92
N GLN A 40 4.21 7.67 -17.34
CA GLN A 40 4.60 7.02 -16.09
C GLN A 40 3.60 7.43 -14.99
N GLN A 41 2.55 6.63 -14.79
CA GLN A 41 1.62 6.81 -13.67
C GLN A 41 2.31 6.27 -12.42
N HIS A 42 3.16 7.11 -11.83
CA HIS A 42 3.92 6.81 -10.63
C HIS A 42 2.96 6.42 -9.50
N ILE A 43 2.94 5.13 -9.16
CA ILE A 43 2.39 4.65 -7.89
C ILE A 43 3.45 4.99 -6.84
N ALA A 44 3.12 5.89 -5.93
CA ALA A 44 3.99 6.19 -4.80
C ALA A 44 3.72 5.20 -3.67
N ILE A 45 4.76 4.55 -3.15
CA ILE A 45 4.68 3.67 -1.99
C ILE A 45 5.52 4.26 -0.87
N GLN A 46 4.92 4.37 0.32
CA GLN A 46 5.59 4.79 1.53
C GLN A 46 5.35 3.73 2.61
N ILE A 47 6.41 3.10 3.09
CA ILE A 47 6.35 2.15 4.21
C ILE A 47 7.02 2.81 5.41
N SER A 48 6.28 2.93 6.50
CA SER A 48 6.75 3.45 7.79
C SER A 48 6.77 2.29 8.80
N PRO A 49 7.90 1.58 8.97
CA PRO A 49 8.05 0.58 10.02
C PRO A 49 8.26 1.23 11.41
N ASP A 50 8.43 0.39 12.43
CA ASP A 50 8.80 0.80 13.79
C ASP A 50 7.81 1.79 14.43
N GLN A 51 6.54 1.78 14.01
CA GLN A 51 5.52 2.68 14.52
C GLN A 51 4.99 2.21 15.87
N VAL A 52 4.72 3.14 16.79
CA VAL A 52 3.98 2.86 18.03
C VAL A 52 2.50 2.74 17.69
N MET A 53 1.98 1.51 17.66
CA MET A 53 0.60 1.22 17.26
C MET A 53 -0.03 0.18 18.19
N SER A 54 -1.34 0.31 18.42
CA SER A 54 -2.17 -0.76 18.96
C SER A 54 -3.41 -0.95 18.08
N PHE A 55 -3.91 -2.18 18.01
CA PHE A 55 -5.15 -2.52 17.33
C PHE A 55 -5.99 -3.41 18.25
N GLY A 56 -7.20 -2.96 18.59
CA GLY A 56 -8.06 -3.68 19.54
C GLY A 56 -7.44 -3.88 20.92
N CYS A 57 -6.72 -2.88 21.43
CA CYS A 57 -5.94 -2.94 22.68
C CYS A 57 -4.78 -3.95 22.70
N SER A 58 -4.40 -4.51 21.55
CA SER A 58 -3.21 -5.37 21.41
C SER A 58 -2.06 -4.61 20.73
N THR A 59 -0.83 -4.95 21.09
CA THR A 59 0.41 -4.53 20.40
C THR A 59 0.95 -5.60 19.45
N ASP A 60 0.15 -6.61 19.12
CA ASP A 60 0.48 -7.61 18.10
C ASP A 60 0.81 -6.95 16.74
N PRO A 61 1.52 -7.65 15.84
CA PRO A 61 1.86 -7.11 14.53
C PRO A 61 0.63 -6.59 13.78
N CYS A 62 0.61 -5.29 13.48
CA CYS A 62 -0.50 -4.64 12.79
C CYS A 62 -0.01 -3.59 11.80
N ALA A 63 -0.91 -3.23 10.88
CA ALA A 63 -0.67 -2.19 9.88
C ALA A 63 -1.92 -1.32 9.69
N MET A 64 -1.71 -0.02 9.52
CA MET A 64 -2.73 0.93 9.07
C MET A 64 -2.33 1.43 7.69
N CYS A 65 -3.21 1.19 6.72
CA CYS A 65 -2.94 1.45 5.31
C CYS A 65 -3.86 2.52 4.76
N PHE A 66 -3.31 3.41 3.94
CA PHE A 66 -4.06 4.47 3.27
C PHE A 66 -3.77 4.44 1.77
N LEU A 67 -4.81 4.26 0.97
CA LEU A 67 -4.73 4.33 -0.49
C LEU A 67 -5.41 5.62 -0.96
N TYR A 68 -4.61 6.53 -1.51
CA TYR A 68 -5.08 7.75 -2.15
C TYR A 68 -5.00 7.57 -3.65
N SER A 69 -6.05 7.91 -4.39
CA SER A 69 -6.01 7.92 -5.85
C SER A 69 -7.04 8.90 -6.42
N ILE A 70 -6.64 9.60 -7.48
CA ILE A 70 -7.59 10.30 -8.35
C ILE A 70 -8.33 9.22 -9.16
N GLY A 71 -9.61 9.03 -8.85
CA GLY A 71 -10.47 7.98 -9.40
C GLY A 71 -10.00 6.57 -9.00
N LYS A 72 -10.77 5.55 -9.42
CA LYS A 72 -10.55 4.14 -9.03
C LYS A 72 -10.55 3.97 -7.50
N THR A 73 -11.53 4.57 -6.85
CA THR A 73 -11.78 4.48 -5.41
C THR A 73 -13.28 4.57 -5.22
N GLY A 74 -13.87 3.58 -4.57
CA GLY A 74 -15.31 3.37 -4.56
C GLY A 74 -15.63 2.05 -3.87
N GLU A 75 -16.90 1.77 -3.58
CA GLU A 75 -17.28 0.56 -2.82
C GLU A 75 -16.77 -0.72 -3.48
N THR A 76 -17.00 -0.87 -4.79
CA THR A 76 -16.61 -2.05 -5.56
C THR A 76 -15.09 -2.18 -5.63
N GLU A 77 -14.39 -1.08 -5.96
CA GLU A 77 -12.94 -1.04 -6.04
C GLU A 77 -12.29 -1.34 -4.68
N ASN A 78 -12.76 -0.72 -3.60
CA ASN A 78 -12.19 -0.86 -2.26
C ASN A 78 -12.34 -2.29 -1.74
N LYS A 79 -13.48 -2.94 -2.01
CA LYS A 79 -13.66 -4.37 -1.67
C LYS A 79 -12.68 -5.29 -2.41
N VAL A 80 -12.23 -4.92 -3.60
CA VAL A 80 -11.20 -5.67 -4.35
C VAL A 80 -9.82 -5.38 -3.80
N TYR A 81 -9.51 -4.12 -3.45
CA TYR A 81 -8.18 -3.73 -2.96
C TYR A 81 -7.87 -4.23 -1.55
N SER A 82 -8.89 -4.42 -0.72
CA SER A 82 -8.74 -4.88 0.66
C SER A 82 -8.62 -6.41 0.82
N LYS A 83 -8.81 -7.18 -0.26
CA LYS A 83 -8.66 -8.64 -0.26
C LYS A 83 -7.20 -9.04 -0.47
#